data_AF-A0AAD9KTC4-F1
#
_entry.id   AF-A0AAD9KTC4-F1
#
_cell.length_a   1.000
_cell.length_b   1.000
_cell.length_c   1.000
_cell.angle_alpha   90.00
_cell.angle_beta   90.00
_cell.angle_gamma   90.00
#
_symmetry.space_group_name_H-M   'P 1'
#
loop_
_entity.id
_entity.type
_entity.pdbx_description
1 polymer ?
#
loop_
_entity_poly.entity_id
_entity_poly.type
_entity_poly.pdbx_seq_one_letter_code
_entity_poly.pdbx_strand_id
1 'polypeptide(L)'
;MFIFPGNDYLHEITSQARYTLRVDLTAFNKTTRYAVYSTFAIADESANYRVSVSGYHGTAGDSMRYTNGMGFTTKDRDNDRWTTNCAVEHRGAWWFRACSEAILNGEYQHDDKPVNVIGIHWLSFSGYYSSLQKSEMKIRPT
;
A
#
# COMPACT_ATOMS: atom_id res chain seq x y z
N MET A 1 -0.24 5.24 15.95
CA MET A 1 -0.67 3.85 16.17
C MET A 1 -0.94 3.25 14.81
N PHE A 2 -0.15 2.26 14.40
CA PHE A 2 -0.40 1.49 13.18
C PHE A 2 -1.24 0.28 13.57
N ILE A 3 -2.38 0.10 12.93
CA ILE A 3 -3.24 -1.07 13.13
C ILE A 3 -3.44 -1.70 11.76
N PHE A 4 -2.94 -2.92 11.61
CA PHE A 4 -3.21 -3.75 10.45
C PHE A 4 -4.18 -4.85 10.89
N PRO A 5 -5.42 -4.91 10.34
CA PRO A 5 -6.45 -5.82 10.83
C PRO A 5 -6.21 -7.29 10.44
N GLY A 6 -5.27 -7.57 9.52
CA GLY A 6 -4.98 -8.90 9.01
C GLY A 6 -5.54 -9.15 7.62
N ASN A 7 -4.87 -10.00 6.85
CA ASN A 7 -5.27 -10.30 5.47
C ASN A 7 -6.54 -11.16 5.40
N ASP A 8 -6.72 -12.13 6.29
CA ASP A 8 -7.95 -12.95 6.31
C ASP A 8 -9.20 -12.08 6.49
N TYR A 9 -9.15 -11.15 7.44
CA TYR A 9 -10.24 -10.21 7.69
C TYR A 9 -10.51 -9.29 6.49
N LEU A 10 -9.46 -8.77 5.86
CA LEU A 10 -9.60 -7.94 4.65
C LEU A 10 -10.19 -8.73 3.48
N HIS A 11 -9.78 -9.99 3.30
CA HIS A 11 -10.35 -10.87 2.28
C HIS A 11 -11.83 -11.14 2.57
N GLU A 12 -12.15 -11.55 3.81
CA GLU A 12 -13.51 -11.85 4.22
C GLU A 12 -14.44 -10.67 3.93
N ILE A 13 -14.08 -9.45 4.34
CA ILE A 13 -14.91 -8.27 4.09
C ILE A 13 -14.99 -7.95 2.60
N THR A 14 -13.87 -7.88 1.90
CA THR A 14 -13.86 -7.44 0.49
C THR A 14 -14.41 -8.49 -0.49
N SER A 15 -14.67 -9.71 -0.02
CA SER A 15 -15.35 -10.76 -0.79
C SER A 15 -16.88 -10.66 -0.76
N GLN A 16 -17.45 -9.99 0.25
CA GLN A 16 -18.92 -9.94 0.46
C GLN A 16 -19.65 -9.03 -0.53
N ALA A 17 -18.98 -7.99 -1.00
CA ALA A 17 -19.53 -7.01 -1.92
C ALA A 17 -18.40 -6.27 -2.66
N ARG A 18 -18.76 -5.31 -3.51
CA ARG A 18 -17.78 -4.35 -4.04
C ARG A 18 -17.48 -3.30 -2.97
N TYR A 19 -16.20 -3.10 -2.69
CA TYR A 19 -15.75 -2.07 -1.76
C TYR A 19 -14.95 -0.99 -2.48
N THR A 20 -15.15 0.24 -2.03
CA THR A 20 -14.30 1.39 -2.35
C THR A 20 -13.19 1.48 -1.30
N LEU A 21 -11.94 1.62 -1.74
CA LEU A 21 -10.81 1.97 -0.87
C LEU A 21 -10.58 3.48 -0.92
N ARG A 22 -10.38 4.08 0.25
CA ARG A 22 -9.84 5.43 0.41
C ARG A 22 -8.51 5.37 1.17
N VAL A 23 -7.53 6.09 0.66
CA VAL A 23 -6.22 6.29 1.26
C VAL A 23 -6.07 7.77 1.57
N ASP A 24 -5.90 8.12 2.84
CA ASP A 24 -5.59 9.49 3.29
C ASP A 24 -4.12 9.57 3.71
N LEU A 25 -3.40 10.59 3.20
CA LEU A 25 -1.96 10.74 3.35
C LEU A 25 -1.62 12.13 3.91
N THR A 26 -0.64 12.20 4.81
CA THR A 26 -0.11 13.46 5.35
C THR A 26 1.42 13.45 5.30
N ALA A 27 2.01 14.45 4.66
CA ALA A 27 3.45 14.70 4.66
C ALA A 27 3.88 15.46 5.93
N PHE A 28 5.18 15.49 6.23
CA PHE A 28 5.72 16.19 7.41
C PHE A 28 5.47 17.70 7.38
N ASN A 29 5.46 18.30 6.19
CA ASN A 29 5.09 19.71 5.99
C ASN A 29 3.57 19.98 6.12
N LYS A 30 2.80 19.02 6.63
CA LYS A 30 1.34 19.07 6.85
C LYS A 30 0.48 19.12 5.58
N THR A 31 1.08 18.99 4.39
CA THR A 31 0.32 18.80 3.15
C THR A 31 -0.43 17.47 3.23
N THR A 32 -1.71 17.49 2.85
CA THR A 32 -2.54 16.29 2.80
C THR A 32 -2.99 16.01 1.38
N ARG A 33 -3.05 14.73 1.03
CA ARG A 33 -3.59 14.24 -0.24
C ARG A 33 -4.36 12.95 0.00
N TYR A 34 -5.20 12.59 -0.96
CA TYR A 34 -5.97 11.35 -0.88
C TYR A 34 -6.02 10.64 -2.24
N ALA A 35 -6.20 9.32 -2.18
CA ALA A 35 -6.51 8.47 -3.32
C ALA A 35 -7.76 7.65 -3.01
N VAL A 36 -8.61 7.44 -4.00
CA VAL A 36 -9.80 6.60 -3.92
C VAL A 36 -9.80 5.64 -5.09
N TYR A 37 -10.16 4.38 -4.83
CA TYR A 37 -10.33 3.33 -5.83
C TYR A 37 -11.75 2.79 -5.68
N SER A 38 -12.55 2.89 -6.75
CA SER A 38 -13.95 2.44 -6.73
C SER A 38 -14.12 0.93 -6.58
N THR A 39 -13.06 0.17 -6.87
CA THR A 39 -12.97 -1.26 -6.60
C THR A 39 -11.68 -1.55 -5.85
N PHE A 40 -11.81 -2.18 -4.69
CA PHE A 40 -10.73 -2.76 -3.91
C PHE A 40 -11.16 -4.12 -3.37
N ALA A 41 -10.38 -5.15 -3.65
CA ALA A 41 -10.53 -6.46 -3.05
C ALA A 41 -9.19 -7.17 -2.96
N ILE A 42 -9.08 -8.11 -2.03
CA ILE A 42 -7.94 -9.02 -1.95
C ILE A 42 -8.43 -10.46 -2.03
N ALA A 43 -7.66 -11.33 -2.69
CA ALA A 43 -7.97 -12.75 -2.77
C ALA A 43 -7.66 -13.47 -1.44
N ASP A 44 -7.94 -14.77 -1.37
CA ASP A 44 -7.59 -15.60 -0.22
C ASP A 44 -6.09 -15.92 -0.13
N GLU A 45 -5.71 -16.66 0.91
CA GLU A 45 -4.32 -17.09 1.12
C GLU A 45 -3.77 -17.97 -0.02
N SER A 46 -4.61 -18.81 -0.62
CA SER A 46 -4.21 -19.72 -1.71
C SER A 46 -3.74 -18.95 -2.95
N ALA A 47 -4.29 -17.75 -3.14
CA ALA A 47 -3.91 -16.79 -4.16
C ALA A 47 -2.96 -15.70 -3.63
N ASN A 48 -2.25 -15.95 -2.52
CA ASN A 48 -1.30 -15.02 -1.90
C ASN A 48 -1.91 -13.65 -1.58
N TYR A 49 -3.18 -13.58 -1.21
CA TYR A 49 -3.89 -12.32 -0.94
C TYR A 49 -3.78 -11.29 -2.07
N ARG A 50 -3.79 -11.75 -3.31
CA ARG A 50 -3.60 -10.91 -4.50
C ARG A 50 -4.55 -9.71 -4.50
N VAL A 51 -4.01 -8.50 -4.68
CA VAL A 51 -4.81 -7.27 -4.72
C VAL A 51 -5.48 -7.05 -6.08
N SER A 52 -6.72 -6.56 -6.05
CA SER A 52 -7.44 -6.01 -7.20
C SER A 52 -7.85 -4.57 -6.88
N VAL A 53 -7.30 -3.61 -7.62
CA VAL A 53 -7.60 -2.18 -7.49
C VAL A 53 -7.95 -1.59 -8.85
N SER A 54 -9.02 -0.78 -8.92
CA SER A 54 -9.36 -0.03 -10.13
C SER A 54 -10.22 1.20 -9.86
N GLY A 55 -10.43 2.02 -10.89
CA GLY A 55 -11.27 3.22 -10.82
C GLY A 55 -10.69 4.31 -9.93
N TYR A 56 -9.39 4.58 -10.09
CA TYR A 56 -8.70 5.62 -9.34
C TYR A 56 -9.32 7.01 -9.57
N HIS A 57 -9.47 7.76 -8.48
CA HIS A 57 -9.55 9.23 -8.50
C HIS A 57 -8.93 9.80 -7.22
N GLY A 58 -8.57 11.08 -7.22
CA GLY A 58 -8.03 11.75 -6.04
C GLY A 58 -6.92 12.74 -6.36
N THR A 59 -6.31 13.27 -5.30
CA THR A 59 -5.28 14.31 -5.41
C THR A 59 -3.86 13.79 -5.22
N ALA A 60 -3.68 12.55 -4.72
CA ALA A 60 -2.39 11.94 -4.41
C ALA A 60 -1.65 11.35 -5.62
N GLY A 61 -2.33 11.17 -6.75
CA GLY A 61 -1.86 10.36 -7.88
C GLY A 61 -2.04 8.86 -7.63
N ASP A 62 -1.99 8.06 -8.70
CA ASP A 62 -2.32 6.63 -8.69
C ASP A 62 -1.07 5.76 -8.50
N SER A 63 -0.58 5.65 -7.26
CA SER A 63 0.60 4.82 -6.93
C SER A 63 0.27 3.35 -6.61
N MET A 64 -1.01 2.92 -6.67
CA MET A 64 -1.39 1.50 -6.49
C MET A 64 -1.59 0.77 -7.81
N ARG A 65 -1.81 1.48 -8.92
CA ARG A 65 -1.97 0.87 -10.23
C ARG A 65 -0.82 -0.06 -10.61
N TYR A 66 0.41 0.31 -10.25
CA TYR A 66 1.60 -0.48 -10.59
C TYR A 66 1.58 -1.88 -9.95
N THR A 67 1.03 -2.00 -8.75
CA THR A 67 0.97 -3.24 -7.95
C THR A 67 -0.35 -4.00 -8.09
N ASN A 68 -1.29 -3.52 -8.91
CA ASN A 68 -2.52 -4.24 -9.18
C ASN A 68 -2.25 -5.66 -9.69
N GLY A 69 -2.92 -6.66 -9.11
CA GLY A 69 -2.75 -8.07 -9.45
C GLY A 69 -1.53 -8.74 -8.82
N MET A 70 -0.79 -8.07 -7.94
CA MET A 70 0.33 -8.67 -7.21
C MET A 70 -0.11 -9.40 -5.95
N GLY A 71 0.59 -10.48 -5.61
CA GLY A 71 0.46 -11.16 -4.32
C GLY A 71 1.09 -10.35 -3.19
N PHE A 72 0.64 -10.56 -1.97
CA PHE A 72 1.17 -9.92 -0.79
C PHE A 72 2.51 -10.56 -0.40
N THR A 73 3.55 -9.75 -0.27
CA THR A 73 4.92 -10.18 0.02
C THR A 73 5.34 -9.70 1.40
N THR A 74 5.98 -10.59 2.17
CA THR A 74 6.57 -10.35 3.48
C THR A 74 8.04 -10.79 3.48
N LYS A 75 8.78 -10.46 4.55
CA LYS A 75 10.19 -10.83 4.69
C LYS A 75 10.47 -12.34 4.58
N ASP A 76 9.47 -13.17 4.86
CA ASP A 76 9.50 -14.63 4.91
C ASP A 76 8.70 -15.31 3.78
N ARG A 77 7.96 -14.54 2.97
CA ARG A 77 7.20 -15.04 1.82
C ARG A 77 7.33 -14.07 0.65
N ASP A 78 8.21 -14.40 -0.28
CA ASP A 78 8.49 -13.61 -1.47
C ASP A 78 7.55 -13.98 -2.63
N ASN A 79 6.58 -13.10 -2.90
CA ASN A 79 5.63 -13.21 -4.01
C ASN A 79 5.80 -12.06 -5.02
N ASP A 80 6.91 -11.32 -4.97
CA ASP A 80 7.16 -10.21 -5.88
C ASP A 80 7.79 -10.68 -7.20
N ARG A 81 8.13 -9.75 -8.10
CA ARG A 81 8.72 -10.01 -9.42
C ARG A 81 10.09 -9.37 -9.54
N TRP A 82 10.81 -9.25 -8.44
CA TRP A 82 12.15 -8.70 -8.38
C TRP A 82 13.19 -9.80 -8.12
N THR A 83 14.46 -9.48 -8.34
CA THR A 83 15.56 -10.43 -8.13
C THR A 83 15.88 -10.65 -6.65
N THR A 84 15.48 -9.70 -5.80
CA THR A 84 15.68 -9.67 -4.36
C THR A 84 14.34 -9.40 -3.68
N ASN A 85 14.21 -9.80 -2.42
CA ASN A 85 12.95 -9.66 -1.69
C ASN A 85 12.68 -8.19 -1.32
N CYS A 86 11.69 -7.58 -1.97
CA CYS A 86 11.32 -6.18 -1.77
C CYS A 86 10.86 -5.88 -0.33
N ALA A 87 10.22 -6.84 0.36
CA ALA A 87 9.81 -6.67 1.75
C ALA A 87 11.01 -6.54 2.69
N VAL A 88 12.14 -7.20 2.37
CA VAL A 88 13.39 -7.05 3.13
C VAL A 88 14.04 -5.70 2.84
N GLU A 89 14.13 -5.30 1.57
CA GLU A 89 14.77 -4.04 1.15
C GLU A 89 14.04 -2.80 1.70
N HIS A 90 12.70 -2.81 1.64
CA HIS A 90 11.87 -1.69 2.09
C HIS A 90 11.41 -1.80 3.55
N ARG A 91 11.78 -2.89 4.24
CA ARG A 91 11.39 -3.18 5.64
C ARG A 91 9.89 -3.03 5.87
N GLY A 92 9.09 -3.68 5.02
CA GLY A 92 7.65 -3.57 5.03
C GLY A 92 6.97 -4.80 4.46
N ALA A 93 5.64 -4.75 4.39
CA ALA A 93 4.83 -5.82 3.81
C ALA A 93 3.78 -5.22 2.88
N TRP A 94 3.77 -5.64 1.61
CA TRP A 94 2.94 -5.01 0.60
C TRP A 94 2.67 -5.94 -0.58
N TRP A 95 1.77 -5.54 -1.46
CA TRP A 95 1.61 -6.16 -2.79
C TRP A 95 2.76 -5.74 -3.72
N PHE A 96 3.97 -6.22 -3.42
CA PHE A 96 5.17 -5.83 -4.17
C PHE A 96 5.18 -6.39 -5.60
N ARG A 97 5.76 -5.62 -6.52
CA ARG A 97 6.05 -5.97 -7.91
C ARG A 97 7.54 -5.94 -8.23
N ALA A 98 8.15 -4.77 -8.43
CA ALA A 98 9.57 -4.61 -8.74
C ALA A 98 10.10 -3.17 -8.47
N CYS A 99 10.03 -2.62 -7.25
CA CYS A 99 9.37 -3.13 -6.05
C CYS A 99 7.96 -2.54 -5.91
N SER A 100 7.79 -1.27 -5.59
CA SER A 100 6.46 -0.65 -5.52
C SER A 100 6.52 0.86 -5.72
N GLU A 101 5.39 1.46 -6.10
CA GLU A 101 5.21 2.92 -6.11
C GLU A 101 4.50 3.42 -4.84
N ALA A 102 3.91 2.52 -4.05
CA ALA A 102 3.33 2.82 -2.75
C ALA A 102 3.74 1.76 -1.73
N ILE A 103 4.14 2.16 -0.54
CA ILE A 103 4.33 1.25 0.60
C ILE A 103 3.81 1.99 1.83
N LEU A 104 2.67 1.57 2.35
CA LEU A 104 2.09 2.21 3.54
C LEU A 104 2.40 1.46 4.84
N ASN A 105 2.89 0.22 4.73
CA ASN A 105 3.33 -0.64 5.82
C ASN A 105 4.87 -0.72 5.91
N GLY A 106 5.57 0.35 5.54
CA GLY A 106 7.02 0.45 5.70
C GLY A 106 7.39 0.92 7.10
N GLU A 107 8.67 0.81 7.44
CA GLU A 107 9.21 1.32 8.71
C GLU A 107 8.93 2.82 8.86
N TYR A 108 8.30 3.23 9.96
CA TYR A 108 7.98 4.63 10.19
C TYR A 108 9.24 5.47 10.44
N GLN A 109 9.46 6.48 9.59
CA GLN A 109 10.54 7.45 9.76
C GLN A 109 10.05 8.65 10.58
N HIS A 110 10.93 9.22 11.41
CA HIS A 110 10.59 10.37 12.28
C HIS A 110 10.73 11.73 11.59
N ASP A 111 11.25 11.77 10.36
CA ASP A 111 11.34 12.94 9.50
C ASP A 111 11.07 12.58 8.02
N ASP A 112 11.13 13.58 7.14
CA ASP A 112 10.91 13.41 5.70
C ASP A 112 12.16 12.97 4.93
N LYS A 113 13.27 12.67 5.62
CA LYS A 113 14.55 12.26 5.01
C LYS A 113 14.76 10.77 5.22
N PRO A 114 14.25 9.91 4.33
CA PRO A 114 14.40 8.48 4.51
C PRO A 114 15.87 8.10 4.38
N VAL A 115 16.29 7.16 5.22
CA VAL A 115 17.53 6.43 5.04
C VAL A 115 17.27 5.43 3.90
N ASN A 116 17.45 5.85 2.64
CA ASN A 116 17.16 5.12 1.39
C ASN A 116 15.67 5.10 0.96
N VAL A 117 15.19 4.01 0.36
CA VAL A 117 13.79 3.81 -0.06
C VAL A 117 12.91 3.19 1.05
N ILE A 118 13.38 3.26 2.30
CA ILE A 118 12.69 2.77 3.49
C ILE A 118 11.77 3.88 4.01
N GLY A 119 10.51 3.54 4.28
CA GLY A 119 9.55 4.51 4.79
C GLY A 119 8.12 4.23 4.35
N ILE A 120 7.23 5.11 4.78
CA ILE A 120 5.87 5.18 4.28
C ILE A 120 5.88 6.08 3.06
N HIS A 121 5.70 5.54 1.86
CA HIS A 121 5.80 6.36 0.65
C HIS A 121 4.62 6.16 -0.29
N TRP A 122 4.36 7.22 -1.05
CA TRP A 122 3.41 7.27 -2.14
C TRP A 122 4.04 8.07 -3.26
N LEU A 123 4.56 7.40 -4.29
CA LEU A 123 5.46 7.95 -5.29
C LEU A 123 4.94 9.25 -5.90
N SER A 124 3.68 9.27 -6.32
CA SER A 124 3.08 10.42 -6.99
C SER A 124 2.79 11.61 -6.06
N PHE A 125 3.02 11.47 -4.75
CA PHE A 125 2.88 12.54 -3.77
C PHE A 125 4.22 12.88 -3.08
N SER A 126 4.83 11.94 -2.37
CA SER A 126 6.05 12.16 -1.60
C SER A 126 7.32 11.94 -2.41
N GLY A 127 7.26 11.20 -3.53
CA GLY A 127 8.44 10.70 -4.22
C GLY A 127 9.09 9.51 -3.49
N TYR A 128 10.17 8.98 -4.06
CA TYR A 128 10.91 7.82 -3.52
C TYR A 128 11.76 8.16 -2.29
N TYR A 129 12.16 9.43 -2.15
CA TYR A 129 13.11 9.88 -1.12
C TYR A 129 12.43 10.76 -0.06
N SER A 130 11.15 10.51 0.21
CA SER A 130 10.46 11.12 1.34
C SER A 130 9.48 10.16 1.99
N SER A 131 9.50 10.11 3.31
CA SER A 131 8.50 9.38 4.10
C SER A 131 7.32 10.28 4.47
N LEU A 132 6.13 9.70 4.51
CA LEU A 132 4.91 10.34 4.98
C LEU A 132 4.84 10.25 6.51
N GLN A 133 4.27 11.29 7.12
CA GLN A 133 4.02 11.37 8.56
C GLN A 133 2.79 10.54 8.96
N LYS A 134 1.79 10.44 8.08
CA LYS A 134 0.57 9.67 8.37
C LYS A 134 0.02 9.03 7.10
N SER A 135 -0.46 7.81 7.25
CA SER A 135 -1.24 7.09 6.24
C SER A 135 -2.44 6.42 6.92
N GLU A 136 -3.59 6.42 6.25
CA GLU A 136 -4.78 5.67 6.67
C GLU A 136 -5.40 5.01 5.45
N MET A 137 -5.65 3.70 5.52
CA MET A 137 -6.45 2.97 4.55
C MET A 137 -7.82 2.66 5.17
N LYS A 138 -8.89 2.95 4.45
CA LYS A 138 -10.27 2.70 4.89
C LYS A 138 -11.12 2.21 3.73
N ILE A 139 -11.98 1.24 4.00
CA ILE A 139 -12.87 0.64 3.00
C ILE A 139 -14.33 0.91 3.36
N ARG A 140 -15.18 1.04 2.34
CA ARG A 140 -16.64 1.10 2.50
C ARG A 140 -17.32 0.32 1.36
N PRO A 141 -18.49 -0.29 1.59
CA PRO A 141 -19.31 -0.80 0.49
C PRO A 141 -19.57 0.32 -0.53
N THR A 142 -19.51 -0.02 -1.81
CA THR A 142 -19.79 0.89 -2.92
C THR A 142 -21.29 1.09 -3.11
#